data_AF-A0A0C2CRV3-F1
#
_entry.id   AF-A0A0C2CRV3-F1
#
_cell.length_a   1.000
_cell.length_b   1.000
_cell.length_c   1.000
_cell.angle_alpha   90.00
_cell.angle_beta   90.00
_cell.angle_gamma   90.00
#
_symmetry.space_group_name_H-M   'P 1'
#
loop_
_entity.id
_entity.type
_entity.pdbx_description
1 polymer ?
#
loop_
_entity_poly.entity_id
_entity_poly.type
_entity_poly.pdbx_seq_one_letter_code
_entity_poly.pdbx_strand_id
1 'polypeptide(L)' 'MAVGCEIMMLVDLVSRRSIIRCLRRLEEVLREMVNAAKSMQNQTLEEKFEEARVRIKRDIVFAASLYL' A
#
# COMPACT_ATOMS: atom_id res chain seq x y z
N MET A 1 10.66 1.79 -14.87
CA MET A 1 10.12 2.48 -13.69
C MET A 1 8.79 3.17 -14.05
N ALA A 2 7.83 2.44 -14.64
CA ALA A 2 6.62 3.05 -15.24
C ALA A 2 5.29 2.34 -14.89
N VAL A 3 5.32 1.10 -14.40
CA VAL A 3 4.09 0.28 -14.30
C VAL A 3 3.19 0.66 -13.11
N GLY A 4 3.73 1.28 -12.05
CA GLY A 4 2.95 1.73 -10.89
C GLY A 4 2.19 3.04 -11.11
N CYS A 5 2.61 3.85 -12.09
CA CYS A 5 2.11 5.21 -12.29
C CYS A 5 0.80 5.25 -13.10
N GLU A 6 0.60 4.31 -14.03
CA GLU A 6 -0.58 4.31 -14.92
C GLU A 6 -1.90 4.07 -14.19
N ILE A 7 -1.92 3.27 -13.12
CA ILE A 7 -3.14 3.02 -12.34
C ILE A 7 -3.60 4.27 -11.57
N MET A 8 -2.68 5.13 -11.14
CA MET A 8 -3.00 6.33 -10.35
C MET A 8 -3.50 7.51 -11.21
N MET A 9 -3.13 7.56 -12.50
CA MET A 9 -3.52 8.66 -13.40
C MET A 9 -4.87 8.45 -14.09
N LEU A 10 -5.35 7.21 -14.24
CA LEU A 10 -6.61 6.91 -14.95
C LEU A 10 -7.88 7.19 -14.14
N VAL A 11 -7.78 7.53 -12.85
CA VAL A 11 -8.96 7.67 -11.99
C VAL A 11 -9.20 9.11 -11.55
N ASP A 12 -10.23 9.65 -12.19
CA ASP A 12 -10.80 10.98 -12.07
C ASP A 12 -11.18 11.38 -10.62
N LEU A 13 -11.28 12.70 -10.41
CA LEU A 13 -11.31 13.41 -9.12
C LEU A 13 -12.35 12.94 -8.08
N VAL A 14 -13.41 12.23 -8.48
CA VAL A 14 -14.47 11.72 -7.57
C VAL A 14 -14.03 10.45 -6.83
N SER A 15 -13.13 9.64 -7.41
CA SER A 15 -12.73 8.33 -6.86
C SER A 15 -11.45 8.37 -6.02
N ARG A 16 -10.67 9.45 -6.07
CA ARG A 16 -9.41 9.60 -5.32
C ARG A 16 -9.54 9.45 -3.82
N ARG A 17 -10.62 9.99 -3.23
CA ARG A 17 -10.86 9.89 -1.79
C ARG A 17 -11.23 8.47 -1.35
N SER A 18 -11.89 7.71 -2.22
CA SER A 18 -12.19 6.29 -2.01
C SER A 18 -10.93 5.44 -2.13
N ILE A 19 -10.09 5.70 -3.14
CA ILE A 19 -8.83 4.98 -3.36
C ILE A 19 -7.84 5.20 -2.22
N ILE A 20 -7.64 6.43 -1.76
CA ILE A 20 -6.77 6.72 -0.61
C ILE A 20 -7.28 5.97 0.65
N ARG A 21 -8.60 5.88 0.83
CA ARG A 21 -9.21 5.14 1.93
C ARG A 21 -9.01 3.62 1.78
N CYS A 22 -9.16 3.08 0.57
CA CYS A 22 -8.88 1.67 0.28
C CYS A 22 -7.40 1.33 0.45
N LEU A 23 -6.49 2.20 0.05
CA LEU A 23 -5.04 2.04 0.22
C LEU A 23 -4.64 2.09 1.70
N ARG A 24 -5.23 2.98 2.50
CA ARG A 24 -5.04 2.98 3.96
C ARG A 24 -5.57 1.69 4.61
N ARG A 25 -6.75 1.22 4.19
CA ARG A 25 -7.27 -0.09 4.62
C ARG A 25 -6.34 -1.24 4.24
N LEU A 26 -5.78 -1.20 3.03
CA LEU A 26 -4.83 -2.21 2.58
C LEU A 26 -3.53 -2.19 3.40
N GLU A 27 -3.04 -1.01 3.79
CA GLU A 27 -1.91 -0.88 4.72
C GLU A 27 -2.23 -1.47 6.10
N GLU A 28 -3.44 -1.21 6.62
CA GLU A 28 -3.91 -1.78 7.89
C GLU A 28 -3.98 -3.31 7.85
N VAL A 29 -4.54 -3.89 6.78
CA VAL A 29 -4.57 -5.35 6.58
C VAL A 29 -3.18 -5.94 6.47
N LEU A 30 -2.25 -5.30 5.74
CA LEU A 30 -0.86 -5.77 5.67
C LEU A 30 -0.18 -5.79 7.04
N ARG A 31 -0.46 -4.80 7.91
CA ARG A 31 0.04 -4.79 9.29
C ARG A 31 -0.51 -5.96 10.10
N GLU A 32 -1.79 -6.27 9.95
CA GLU A 32 -2.40 -7.45 10.60
C GLU A 32 -1.79 -8.75 10.08
N MET A 33 -1.52 -8.86 8.79
CA MET A 33 -0.86 -10.03 8.18
C MET A 33 0.59 -10.21 8.67
N VAL A 34 1.33 -9.13 8.91
CA VAL A 34 2.67 -9.19 9.55
C VAL A 34 2.55 -9.76 10.97
N ASN A 35 1.57 -9.30 11.76
CA ASN A 35 1.35 -9.83 13.10
C ASN A 35 0.90 -11.30 13.09
N ALA A 36 0.07 -11.70 12.12
CA ALA A 36 -0.32 -13.10 11.92
C ALA A 36 0.88 -13.97 11.53
N ALA A 37 1.74 -13.49 10.62
CA ALA A 37 2.97 -14.18 10.23
C ALA A 37 3.96 -14.34 11.40
N LYS A 38 4.06 -13.31 12.26
CA LYS A 38 4.82 -13.38 13.52
C LYS A 38 4.27 -14.44 14.47
N SER A 39 2.95 -14.51 14.64
CA SER A 39 2.30 -15.55 15.46
C SER A 39 2.53 -16.97 14.90
N MET A 40 2.66 -17.10 13.58
CA MET A 40 3.00 -18.37 12.92
C MET A 40 4.51 -18.69 12.93
N GLN A 41 5.36 -17.82 13.49
CA GLN A 41 6.83 -17.91 13.46
C GLN A 41 7.42 -18.10 12.04
N ASN A 42 6.78 -17.51 11.03
CA ASN A 42 7.23 -17.61 9.64
C ASN A 42 7.93 -16.31 9.20
N GLN A 43 9.26 -16.27 9.37
CA GLN A 43 10.08 -15.10 9.03
C GLN A 43 10.02 -14.73 7.54
N THR A 44 9.96 -15.71 6.64
CA THR A 44 9.88 -15.45 5.19
C THR A 44 8.59 -14.74 4.80
N LEU A 45 7.47 -15.06 5.46
CA LEU A 45 6.20 -14.38 5.24
C LEU A 45 6.20 -12.99 5.88
N GLU A 46 6.75 -12.87 7.10
CA GLU A 46 6.90 -11.60 7.79
C GLU A 46 7.65 -10.57 6.92
N GLU A 47 8.82 -10.94 6.40
CA GLU A 47 9.65 -10.08 5.54
C GLU A 47 8.93 -9.69 4.26
N LYS A 48 8.22 -10.63 3.60
CA LYS A 48 7.44 -10.34 2.39
C LYS A 48 6.32 -9.35 2.63
N PHE A 49 5.57 -9.51 3.73
CA PHE A 49 4.48 -8.58 4.05
C PHE A 49 5.01 -7.21 4.46
N GLU A 50 6.14 -7.18 5.16
CA GLU A 50 6.79 -5.94 5.56
C GLU A 50 7.34 -5.16 4.35
N GLU A 51 7.96 -5.86 3.39
CA GLU A 51 8.44 -5.26 2.15
C GLU A 51 7.27 -4.75 1.28
N ALA A 52 6.16 -5.50 1.21
CA ALA A 52 4.94 -5.05 0.53
C ALA A 52 4.36 -3.78 1.19
N ARG A 53 4.35 -3.71 2.52
CA ARG A 53 3.88 -2.55 3.27
C ARG A 53 4.70 -1.30 2.98
N VAL A 54 6.02 -1.43 2.93
CA VAL A 54 6.93 -0.31 2.60
C VAL A 54 6.71 0.20 1.18
N ARG A 55 6.52 -0.71 0.21
CA ARG A 55 6.23 -0.34 -1.18
C ARG A 55 4.92 0.47 -1.28
N ILE A 56 3.83 -0.04 -0.71
CA ILE A 56 2.53 0.66 -0.71
C ILE A 56 2.63 2.04 -0.05
N LYS A 57 3.31 2.15 1.11
CA LYS A 57 3.46 3.43 1.80
C LYS A 57 4.21 4.46 0.95
N ARG A 58 5.24 4.04 0.20
CA ARG A 58 5.95 4.93 -0.73
C ARG A 58 5.06 5.40 -1.88
N ASP A 59 4.28 4.50 -2.48
CA ASP A 59 3.37 4.86 -3.57
C ASP A 59 2.29 5.86 -3.13
N ILE A 60 1.75 5.71 -1.90
CA ILE A 60 0.77 6.66 -1.33
C ILE A 60 1.40 8.05 -1.11
N VAL A 61 2.60 8.12 -0.52
CA VAL A 61 3.28 9.40 -0.23
C VAL A 61 3.70 10.10 -1.53
N PHE A 62 4.13 9.35 -2.53
CA PHE A 62 4.49 9.90 -3.84
C PHE A 62 3.26 10.47 -4.56
N ALA A 63 2.14 9.76 -4.53
CA ALA A 63 0.88 10.23 -5.11
C ALA A 63 0.28 11.44 -4.37
N ALA A 64 0.48 11.55 -3.05
CA ALA A 64 0.07 12.71 -2.26
C ALA A 64 0.95 13.95 -2.54
N SER A 65 2.25 13.76 -2.75
CA SER A 65 3.20 14.86 -3.02
C SER A 65 3.04 15.44 -4.43
N LEU A 66 2.61 14.64 -5.40
CA LEU A 66 2.31 15.09 -6.77
C LEU A 66 1.00 15.89 -6.88
N TYR A 67 0.24 15.99 -5.77
CA TYR A 67 -1.09 16.59 -5.70
C TYR A 67 -1.18 17.87 -4.88
N LEU A 68 -0.03 18.37 -4.41
CA LEU A 68 0.16 19.74 -3.93
C LEU A 68 0.52 20.64 -5.11
#